data_AF-A0A941CK73-F1
#
_entry.id   AF-A0A941CK73-F1
#
_cell.length_a   1.000
_cell.length_b   1.000
_cell.length_c   1.000
_cell.angle_alpha   90.00
_cell.angle_beta   90.00
_cell.angle_gamma   90.00
#
_symmetry.space_group_name_H-M   'P 1'
#
loop_
_entity.id
_entity.type
_entity.pdbx_description
1 polymer ?
#
loop_
_entity_poly.entity_id
_entity_poly.type
_entity_poly.pdbx_seq_one_letter_code
_entity_poly.pdbx_strand_id
1 'polypeptide(L)'
;MGLKERRIIKAFQTEQYPALEAEINQAAGFEVPMDIKWDTLMEDRFSHIYHNTFPKIYFQPLIEAFKAICIDEMGVELLKAGLKNVIIVNENNEHSLGKAITFEDGVLKIDHSPIINADNVEDKTNRILELLENKLEEFAETATDNATAAAAPAVSETPTTPVNTETPQNQQEQPNPLPKVSMAELYDQSFALACEKQEIFGEMVEGLNWSCDILEGKLTYGDDKVFDIQVIGTYSENEKSWLWAWANNQSGIPETFLQTSMGMRDLGAAYKLEDLTTPKLQMDTDPGAYFSVIALGALHDSCYVPLTFKGLKVYVTVRSKEVDSKARTAPALICSHFTNLAASYRFPHKYCLHYYLMAKGYQVENCGNNILAKNGDDQILGIFDLKGNLMKISNSKTAVQA
;
A
#
# COMPACT_ATOMS: atom_id res chain seq x y z
N MET A 1 42.55 6.52 -9.30
CA MET A 1 41.78 7.57 -8.60
C MET A 1 42.27 8.96 -9.03
N GLY A 2 41.38 9.78 -9.61
CA GLY A 2 41.70 11.14 -10.04
C GLY A 2 41.47 12.19 -8.96
N LEU A 3 42.13 13.35 -9.10
CA LEU A 3 41.96 14.51 -8.21
C LEU A 3 40.53 15.06 -8.21
N LYS A 4 39.79 14.87 -9.32
CA LYS A 4 38.44 15.39 -9.54
C LYS A 4 37.41 14.66 -8.68
N GLU A 5 37.47 13.33 -8.65
CA GLU A 5 36.55 12.47 -7.90
C GLU A 5 36.72 12.69 -6.39
N ARG A 6 37.97 12.80 -5.92
CA ARG A 6 38.28 13.14 -4.52
C ARG A 6 37.71 14.49 -4.09
N ARG A 7 37.73 15.50 -4.97
CA ARG A 7 37.17 16.82 -4.69
C ARG A 7 35.65 16.79 -4.56
N ILE A 8 34.97 16.00 -5.38
CA ILE A 8 33.50 15.88 -5.36
C ILE A 8 33.03 15.22 -4.06
N ILE A 9 33.67 14.15 -3.63
CA ILE A 9 33.32 13.52 -2.35
C ILE A 9 33.69 14.42 -1.18
N LYS A 10 34.79 15.16 -1.26
CA LYS A 10 35.10 16.15 -0.24
C LYS A 10 34.03 17.24 -0.15
N ALA A 11 33.50 17.69 -1.29
CA ALA A 11 32.38 18.63 -1.32
C ALA A 11 31.11 18.03 -0.70
N PHE A 12 30.75 16.78 -1.03
CA PHE A 12 29.61 16.09 -0.40
C PHE A 12 29.76 16.01 1.13
N GLN A 13 30.95 15.63 1.61
CA GLN A 13 31.27 15.55 3.05
C GLN A 13 31.11 16.89 3.76
N THR A 14 31.42 18.01 3.09
CA THR A 14 31.36 19.34 3.73
C THR A 14 30.03 20.04 3.54
N GLU A 15 29.31 19.77 2.45
CA GLU A 15 28.13 20.54 2.03
C GLU A 15 26.80 19.82 2.29
N GLN A 16 26.75 18.48 2.24
CA GLN A 16 25.50 17.72 2.36
C GLN A 16 25.47 16.74 3.52
N TYR A 17 26.57 16.02 3.75
CA TYR A 17 26.62 14.99 4.80
C TYR A 17 26.23 15.52 6.20
N PRO A 18 26.66 16.71 6.66
CA PRO A 18 26.30 17.19 8.00
C PRO A 18 24.79 17.36 8.20
N ALA A 19 24.05 17.75 7.16
CA ALA A 19 22.59 17.85 7.23
C ALA A 19 21.94 16.46 7.30
N LEU A 20 22.42 15.51 6.49
CA LEU A 20 21.93 14.13 6.51
C LEU A 20 22.23 13.43 7.84
N GLU A 21 23.42 13.64 8.40
CA GLU A 21 23.80 13.13 9.72
C GLU A 21 22.92 13.71 10.83
N ALA A 22 22.62 15.01 10.78
CA ALA A 22 21.69 15.63 11.71
C ALA A 22 20.28 15.05 11.59
N GLU A 23 19.77 14.82 10.37
CA GLU A 23 18.48 14.17 10.14
C GLU A 23 18.45 12.72 10.64
N ILE A 24 19.54 11.97 10.47
CA ILE A 24 19.69 10.61 11.01
C ILE A 24 19.61 10.63 12.54
N ASN A 25 20.39 11.50 13.19
CA ASN A 25 20.43 11.59 14.65
C ASN A 25 19.08 12.07 15.21
N GLN A 26 18.42 12.99 14.52
CA GLN A 26 17.08 13.42 14.88
C GLN A 26 16.06 12.29 14.75
N ALA A 27 16.12 11.52 13.66
CA ALA A 27 15.24 10.38 13.44
C ALA A 27 15.46 9.26 14.46
N ALA A 28 16.70 9.02 14.87
CA ALA A 28 17.04 8.00 15.85
C ALA A 28 16.80 8.42 17.31
N GLY A 29 16.77 9.73 17.59
CA GLY A 29 16.70 10.27 18.95
C GLY A 29 18.02 10.19 19.74
N PHE A 30 19.11 9.80 19.11
CA PHE A 30 20.47 9.78 19.67
C PHE A 30 21.53 9.95 18.58
N GLU A 31 22.79 10.19 18.97
CA GLU A 31 23.91 10.25 18.02
C GLU A 31 24.27 8.86 17.53
N VAL A 32 23.97 8.58 16.26
CA VAL A 32 24.19 7.28 15.62
C VAL A 32 25.66 7.16 15.21
N PRO A 33 26.40 6.14 15.66
CA PRO A 33 27.77 5.92 15.18
C PRO A 33 27.77 5.55 13.69
N MET A 34 28.50 6.35 12.89
CA MET A 34 28.61 6.20 11.44
C MET A 34 30.06 5.95 11.03
N ASP A 35 30.32 4.85 10.32
CA ASP A 35 31.61 4.57 9.67
C ASP A 35 31.44 4.47 8.15
N ILE A 36 31.79 5.55 7.45
CA ILE A 36 31.60 5.67 6.00
C ILE A 36 32.94 5.52 5.29
N LYS A 37 33.08 4.46 4.49
CA LYS A 37 34.26 4.18 3.67
C LYS A 37 34.21 4.97 2.36
N TRP A 38 34.35 6.28 2.46
CA TRP A 38 34.23 7.23 1.33
C TRP A 38 35.05 6.87 0.10
N ASP A 39 36.26 6.31 0.28
CA ASP A 39 37.13 5.91 -0.83
C ASP A 39 36.57 4.76 -1.66
N THR A 40 35.63 3.99 -1.12
CA THR A 40 34.97 2.85 -1.80
C THR A 40 33.72 3.28 -2.59
N LEU A 41 33.11 4.41 -2.25
CA LEU A 41 31.88 4.89 -2.90
C LEU A 41 32.13 5.55 -4.27
N MET A 42 33.34 5.38 -4.82
CA MET A 42 33.79 6.04 -6.04
C MET A 42 33.78 5.07 -7.23
N GLU A 43 33.13 5.49 -8.31
CA GLU A 43 33.14 4.84 -9.61
C GLU A 43 33.60 5.84 -10.69
N ASP A 44 34.54 5.41 -11.53
CA ASP A 44 35.01 6.21 -12.64
C ASP A 44 33.84 6.49 -13.61
N ARG A 45 33.63 7.78 -13.96
CA ARG A 45 32.63 8.34 -14.91
C ARG A 45 31.29 8.83 -14.33
N PHE A 46 30.93 8.50 -13.10
CA PHE A 46 29.63 8.87 -12.52
C PHE A 46 29.69 9.92 -11.39
N SER A 47 30.84 10.54 -11.17
CA SER A 47 31.02 11.47 -10.06
C SER A 47 30.08 12.69 -10.06
N HIS A 48 29.53 13.08 -11.21
CA HIS A 48 28.60 14.22 -11.32
C HIS A 48 27.20 13.97 -10.72
N ILE A 49 26.82 12.72 -10.42
CA ILE A 49 25.47 12.39 -9.89
C ILE A 49 25.44 12.06 -8.40
N TYR A 50 26.58 11.97 -7.72
CA TYR A 50 26.66 11.54 -6.31
C TYR A 50 25.88 12.44 -5.34
N HIS A 51 25.79 13.74 -5.64
CA HIS A 51 24.97 14.69 -4.88
C HIS A 51 23.49 14.29 -4.82
N ASN A 52 23.01 13.53 -5.82
CA ASN A 52 21.64 13.03 -5.89
C ASN A 52 21.54 11.55 -5.49
N THR A 53 22.51 10.70 -5.88
CA THR A 53 22.41 9.25 -5.63
C THR A 53 22.83 8.85 -4.22
N PHE A 54 23.82 9.50 -3.61
CA PHE A 54 24.25 9.14 -2.25
C PHE A 54 23.14 9.30 -1.21
N PRO A 55 22.40 10.43 -1.15
CA PRO A 55 21.26 10.57 -0.25
C PRO A 55 20.25 9.44 -0.43
N LYS A 56 19.83 9.17 -1.67
CA LYS A 56 18.84 8.15 -2.00
C LYS A 56 19.27 6.72 -1.70
N ILE A 57 20.56 6.43 -1.80
CA ILE A 57 21.09 5.06 -1.61
C ILE A 57 21.40 4.77 -0.16
N TYR A 58 22.07 5.68 0.54
CA TYR A 58 22.68 5.37 1.82
C TYR A 58 22.02 6.07 3.02
N PHE A 59 21.43 7.24 2.83
CA PHE A 59 21.02 8.11 3.94
C PHE A 59 19.50 8.22 4.10
N GLN A 60 18.77 8.53 3.03
CA GLN A 60 17.30 8.61 3.05
C GLN A 60 16.65 7.29 3.50
N PRO A 61 17.08 6.11 3.01
CA PRO A 61 16.52 4.86 3.53
C PRO A 61 16.76 4.65 5.03
N LEU A 62 17.90 5.11 5.54
CA LEU A 62 18.26 5.02 6.95
C LEU A 62 17.40 5.97 7.80
N ILE A 63 17.25 7.22 7.35
CA ILE A 63 16.44 8.25 8.01
C ILE A 63 14.99 7.79 8.11
N GLU A 64 14.40 7.34 7.01
CA GLU A 64 13.00 6.91 6.99
C GLU A 64 12.78 5.64 7.82
N ALA A 65 13.75 4.71 7.84
CA ALA A 65 13.70 3.55 8.71
C ALA A 65 13.75 3.94 10.19
N PHE A 66 14.64 4.86 10.58
CA PHE A 66 14.74 5.31 11.96
C PHE A 66 13.50 6.09 12.41
N LYS A 67 12.92 6.95 11.55
CA LYS A 67 11.65 7.62 11.86
C LYS A 67 10.52 6.62 12.13
N ALA A 68 10.50 5.50 11.41
CA ALA A 68 9.48 4.48 11.58
C ALA A 68 9.70 3.61 12.84
N ILE A 69 10.95 3.33 13.23
CA ILE A 69 11.26 2.60 14.46
C ILE A 69 11.08 3.50 15.70
N CYS A 70 11.55 4.73 15.64
CA CYS A 70 11.63 5.66 16.77
C CYS A 70 10.41 6.59 16.88
N ILE A 71 9.21 6.06 16.62
CA ILE A 71 7.94 6.81 16.74
C ILE A 71 7.64 7.14 18.21
N ASP A 72 8.08 6.27 19.13
CA ASP A 72 7.92 6.42 20.57
C ASP A 72 9.26 6.23 21.31
N GLU A 73 9.24 6.49 22.62
CA GLU A 73 10.41 6.38 23.49
C GLU A 73 10.96 4.94 23.54
N MET A 74 10.09 3.94 23.46
CA MET A 74 10.47 2.53 23.46
C MET A 74 11.30 2.19 22.21
N GLY A 75 10.88 2.65 21.03
CA GLY A 75 11.62 2.44 19.79
C GLY A 75 12.99 3.11 19.78
N VAL A 76 13.10 4.31 20.38
CA VAL A 76 14.39 5.01 20.57
C VAL A 76 15.31 4.19 21.48
N GLU A 77 14.83 3.73 22.62
CA GLU A 77 15.62 2.94 23.56
C GLU A 77 16.07 1.61 22.95
N LEU A 78 15.17 0.93 22.23
CA LEU A 78 15.45 -0.33 21.56
C LEU A 78 16.52 -0.18 20.47
N LEU A 79 16.37 0.84 19.61
CA LEU A 79 17.35 1.12 18.57
C LEU A 79 18.71 1.46 19.18
N LYS A 80 18.74 2.29 20.23
CA LYS A 80 19.97 2.67 20.93
C LYS A 80 20.67 1.48 21.60
N ALA A 81 19.92 0.51 22.10
CA ALA A 81 20.47 -0.68 22.74
C ALA A 81 21.05 -1.67 21.72
N GLY A 82 20.38 -1.86 20.57
CA GLY A 82 20.78 -2.87 19.59
C GLY A 82 21.68 -2.37 18.45
N LEU A 83 21.57 -1.10 18.04
CA LEU A 83 22.40 -0.52 16.98
C LEU A 83 23.70 0.05 17.56
N LYS A 84 24.81 -0.65 17.32
CA LYS A 84 26.15 -0.25 17.75
C LYS A 84 26.86 0.63 16.71
N ASN A 85 26.63 0.37 15.42
CA ASN A 85 27.30 1.10 14.35
C ASN A 85 26.56 0.94 13.01
N VAL A 86 26.65 1.96 12.16
CA VAL A 86 26.24 1.89 10.75
C VAL A 86 27.49 2.00 9.87
N ILE A 87 27.69 1.02 9.00
CA ILE A 87 28.80 0.99 8.04
C ILE A 87 28.25 1.22 6.63
N ILE A 88 28.73 2.27 5.95
CA ILE A 88 28.45 2.52 4.54
C ILE A 88 29.72 2.25 3.74
N VAL A 89 29.62 1.35 2.75
CA VAL A 89 30.75 0.91 1.93
C VAL A 89 30.26 0.52 0.54
N ASN A 90 31.18 0.39 -0.41
CA ASN A 90 30.94 -0.27 -1.69
C ASN A 90 32.17 -1.13 -2.04
N GLU A 91 32.22 -2.33 -1.48
CA GLU A 91 33.30 -3.30 -1.70
C GLU A 91 32.98 -4.23 -2.87
N ASN A 92 31.70 -4.58 -3.00
CA ASN A 92 31.26 -5.66 -3.89
C ASN A 92 30.42 -5.17 -5.08
N ASN A 93 30.14 -3.87 -5.16
CA ASN A 93 29.24 -3.29 -6.17
C ASN A 93 27.90 -4.03 -6.22
N GLU A 94 27.33 -4.32 -5.06
CA GLU A 94 26.10 -5.11 -4.94
C GLU A 94 24.88 -4.29 -5.36
N HIS A 95 23.88 -4.99 -5.89
CA HIS A 95 22.62 -4.40 -6.38
C HIS A 95 21.40 -5.14 -5.83
N SER A 96 21.60 -6.31 -5.23
CA SER A 96 20.59 -7.10 -4.52
C SER A 96 20.54 -6.70 -3.05
N LEU A 97 19.38 -6.20 -2.61
CA LEU A 97 19.19 -5.69 -1.25
C LEU A 97 19.50 -6.71 -0.14
N GLY A 98 19.22 -7.99 -0.39
CA GLY A 98 19.47 -9.05 0.60
C GLY A 98 20.97 -9.25 0.91
N LYS A 99 21.83 -8.94 -0.05
CA LYS A 99 23.29 -9.00 0.09
C LYS A 99 23.90 -7.66 0.45
N ALA A 100 23.34 -6.58 -0.11
CA ALA A 100 23.85 -5.23 0.08
C ALA A 100 23.57 -4.68 1.48
N ILE A 101 22.43 -5.05 2.08
CA ILE A 101 22.02 -4.52 3.38
C ILE A 101 21.90 -5.69 4.35
N THR A 102 22.73 -5.65 5.39
CA THR A 102 22.80 -6.69 6.43
C THR A 102 22.86 -6.05 7.82
N PHE A 103 22.37 -6.77 8.82
CA PHE A 103 22.46 -6.36 10.22
C PHE A 103 22.91 -7.56 11.05
N GLU A 104 24.10 -7.49 11.62
CA GLU A 104 24.75 -8.58 12.35
C GLU A 104 25.51 -8.01 13.55
N ASP A 105 25.36 -8.63 14.72
CA ASP A 105 26.02 -8.24 15.98
C ASP A 105 25.87 -6.75 16.39
N GLY A 106 24.78 -6.12 15.95
CA GLY A 106 24.49 -4.71 16.18
C GLY A 106 25.08 -3.76 15.14
N VAL A 107 25.63 -4.27 14.04
CA VAL A 107 26.21 -3.48 12.95
C VAL A 107 25.31 -3.53 11.73
N LEU A 108 24.77 -2.38 11.33
CA LEU A 108 24.02 -2.23 10.08
C LEU A 108 25.00 -1.89 8.96
N LYS A 109 25.24 -2.82 8.04
CA LYS A 109 26.12 -2.62 6.88
C LYS A 109 25.28 -2.36 5.62
N ILE A 110 25.57 -1.27 4.93
CA ILE A 110 25.07 -0.94 3.59
C ILE A 110 26.26 -0.98 2.63
N ASP A 111 26.46 -2.13 1.98
CA ASP A 111 27.43 -2.40 0.92
C ASP A 111 26.72 -2.41 -0.43
N HIS A 112 26.48 -1.23 -1.01
CA HIS A 112 25.68 -1.09 -2.22
C HIS A 112 26.42 -0.26 -3.27
N SER A 113 26.12 -0.48 -4.56
CA SER A 113 26.60 0.41 -5.62
C SER A 113 26.14 1.87 -5.38
N PRO A 114 27.01 2.88 -5.59
CA PRO A 114 26.71 4.30 -5.43
C PRO A 114 25.75 4.91 -6.47
N ILE A 115 25.35 4.16 -7.50
CA ILE A 115 24.58 4.71 -8.62
C ILE A 115 23.38 3.85 -9.04
N ILE A 116 23.47 2.52 -8.92
CA ILE A 116 22.43 1.62 -9.39
C ILE A 116 21.21 1.67 -8.47
N ASN A 117 20.01 1.65 -9.05
CA ASN A 117 18.73 1.60 -8.33
C ASN A 117 18.58 2.70 -7.26
N ALA A 118 19.11 3.90 -7.52
CA ALA A 118 19.07 5.01 -6.57
C ALA A 118 17.62 5.32 -6.15
N ASP A 119 16.69 5.39 -7.11
CA ASP A 119 15.30 5.77 -6.87
C ASP A 119 14.46 4.70 -6.12
N ASN A 120 14.97 3.48 -5.94
CA ASN A 120 14.33 2.43 -5.13
C ASN A 120 14.54 2.70 -3.62
N VAL A 121 14.30 3.92 -3.15
CA VAL A 121 14.52 4.36 -1.77
C VAL A 121 13.64 3.54 -0.82
N GLU A 122 12.38 3.32 -1.21
CA GLU A 122 11.40 2.56 -0.44
C GLU A 122 11.84 1.11 -0.22
N ASP A 123 12.28 0.39 -1.25
CA ASP A 123 12.74 -1.00 -1.12
C ASP A 123 13.92 -1.13 -0.14
N LYS A 124 14.87 -0.17 -0.19
CA LYS A 124 16.02 -0.13 0.74
C LYS A 124 15.57 0.18 2.17
N THR A 125 14.62 1.11 2.33
CA THR A 125 14.03 1.48 3.63
C THR A 125 13.40 0.25 4.26
N ASN A 126 12.57 -0.47 3.50
CA ASN A 126 11.89 -1.69 3.92
C ASN A 126 12.89 -2.79 4.34
N ARG A 127 14.02 -2.91 3.62
CA ARG A 127 15.07 -3.87 3.98
C ARG A 127 15.77 -3.52 5.29
N ILE A 128 16.08 -2.25 5.53
CA ILE A 128 16.69 -1.80 6.79
C ILE A 128 15.72 -2.03 7.95
N LEU A 129 14.44 -1.68 7.78
CA LEU A 129 13.38 -1.92 8.76
C LEU A 129 13.24 -3.40 9.12
N GLU A 130 13.11 -4.28 8.11
CA GLU A 130 13.00 -5.73 8.32
C GLU A 130 14.18 -6.27 9.14
N LEU A 131 15.40 -5.78 8.88
CA LEU A 131 16.59 -6.24 9.58
C LEU A 131 16.64 -5.78 11.04
N LEU A 132 16.27 -4.52 11.29
CA LEU A 132 16.30 -3.95 12.62
C LEU A 132 15.17 -4.53 13.47
N GLU A 133 13.94 -4.62 12.97
CA GLU A 133 12.82 -5.18 13.75
C GLU A 133 13.04 -6.64 14.14
N ASN A 134 13.48 -7.49 13.21
CA ASN A 134 13.67 -8.92 13.48
C ASN A 134 14.82 -9.23 14.46
N LYS A 135 15.78 -8.32 14.60
CA LYS A 135 17.04 -8.60 15.32
C LYS A 135 17.27 -7.68 16.51
N LEU A 136 16.61 -6.53 16.60
CA LEU A 136 16.70 -5.65 17.77
C LEU A 136 16.08 -6.30 19.01
N GLU A 137 15.04 -7.14 18.85
CA GLU A 137 14.45 -7.90 19.96
C GLU A 137 15.45 -8.87 20.63
N GLU A 138 16.38 -9.44 19.86
CA GLU A 138 17.45 -10.30 20.39
C GLU A 138 18.39 -9.53 21.36
N PHE A 139 18.47 -8.21 21.22
CA PHE A 139 19.26 -7.35 22.11
C PHE A 139 18.46 -6.84 23.32
N ALA A 140 17.13 -6.78 23.24
CA ALA A 140 16.26 -6.39 24.36
C ALA A 140 16.32 -7.42 25.51
N GLU A 141 16.40 -8.72 25.19
CA GLU A 141 16.49 -9.78 26.21
C GLU A 141 17.79 -9.70 27.04
N THR A 142 18.89 -9.23 26.43
CA THR A 142 20.19 -9.09 27.10
C THR A 142 20.30 -7.87 28.02
N ALA A 143 19.41 -6.88 27.88
CA ALA A 143 19.42 -5.67 28.72
C ALA A 143 18.71 -5.90 30.08
N THR A 144 17.71 -6.78 30.12
CA THR A 144 16.97 -7.12 31.35
C THR A 144 17.78 -7.89 32.39
N ASP A 145 18.79 -8.66 31.98
CA ASP A 145 19.63 -9.42 32.92
C ASP A 145 20.70 -8.56 33.63
N ASN A 146 21.01 -7.36 33.12
CA ASN A 146 22.01 -6.47 33.71
C ASN A 146 21.41 -5.36 34.62
N ALA A 147 20.09 -5.26 34.73
CA ALA A 147 19.41 -4.17 35.46
C ALA A 147 19.26 -4.39 36.99
N THR A 148 19.70 -5.52 37.56
CA THR A 148 19.67 -5.78 39.01
C THR A 148 20.91 -5.33 39.79
N ALA A 149 21.81 -4.52 39.22
CA ALA A 149 22.96 -4.04 39.96
C ALA A 149 23.22 -2.52 39.77
N ALA A 150 23.13 -1.83 40.91
CA ALA A 150 23.68 -0.51 41.24
C ALA A 150 22.76 0.71 41.12
N ALA A 151 22.55 1.31 42.29
CA ALA A 151 21.72 2.44 42.61
C ALA A 151 22.38 3.80 42.28
N ALA A 152 21.53 4.83 42.24
CA ALA A 152 21.78 6.26 42.04
C ALA A 152 22.58 6.93 43.20
N PRO A 153 22.72 8.28 43.31
CA PRO A 153 22.52 9.39 42.34
C PRO A 153 23.65 10.46 42.36
N ALA A 154 23.64 11.43 41.42
CA ALA A 154 24.20 12.78 41.65
C ALA A 154 23.59 13.83 40.70
N VAL A 155 23.53 15.06 41.21
CA VAL A 155 22.66 16.20 40.86
C VAL A 155 23.43 17.24 40.01
N SER A 156 22.71 18.29 39.55
CA SER A 156 23.15 19.64 39.12
C SER A 156 23.30 19.82 37.60
N GLU A 157 22.95 20.94 36.94
CA GLU A 157 22.24 22.19 37.25
C GLU A 157 21.86 22.82 35.88
N THR A 158 20.76 23.56 35.82
CA THR A 158 20.31 24.36 34.67
C THR A 158 21.22 25.57 34.44
N PRO A 159 21.26 26.16 33.23
CA PRO A 159 20.64 27.49 33.13
C PRO A 159 19.87 27.76 31.82
N THR A 160 19.06 28.81 31.94
CA THR A 160 17.93 29.27 31.13
C THR A 160 18.26 30.25 30.00
N THR A 161 17.44 30.17 28.93
CA THR A 161 16.91 31.24 28.01
C THR A 161 17.84 31.94 26.99
N PRO A 162 17.29 32.55 25.90
CA PRO A 162 15.92 32.50 25.34
C PRO A 162 15.83 32.18 23.83
N VAL A 163 14.58 31.87 23.45
CA VAL A 163 14.03 31.70 22.10
C VAL A 163 14.16 32.97 21.25
N ASN A 164 14.66 32.82 20.02
CA ASN A 164 14.43 33.76 18.91
C ASN A 164 13.65 33.02 17.82
N THR A 165 12.37 33.38 17.70
CA THR A 165 11.50 33.04 16.56
C THR A 165 11.90 33.88 15.35
N GLU A 166 12.43 33.25 14.32
CA GLU A 166 12.48 33.80 12.96
C GLU A 166 11.77 32.84 12.01
N THR A 167 10.70 33.35 11.40
CA THR A 167 9.93 32.73 10.33
C THR A 167 10.66 32.96 8.99
N PRO A 168 10.92 31.92 8.17
CA PRO A 168 11.18 32.13 6.75
C PRO A 168 9.92 31.86 5.93
N GLN A 169 9.45 32.92 5.28
CA GLN A 169 8.40 32.92 4.28
C GLN A 169 8.86 32.25 2.97
N ASN A 170 7.89 31.59 2.32
CA ASN A 170 7.72 31.42 0.87
C ASN A 170 8.87 30.80 0.06
N GLN A 171 8.76 29.49 -0.18
CA GLN A 171 9.13 28.91 -1.48
C GLN A 171 7.85 28.55 -2.22
N GLN A 172 7.73 29.05 -3.46
CA GLN A 172 6.59 28.84 -4.34
C GLN A 172 6.39 27.35 -4.60
N GLU A 173 5.26 26.83 -4.12
CA GLU A 173 4.75 25.50 -4.46
C GLU A 173 4.55 25.41 -5.98
N GLN A 174 5.37 24.59 -6.64
CA GLN A 174 4.98 23.99 -7.91
C GLN A 174 3.76 23.09 -7.61
N PRO A 175 2.71 23.09 -8.45
CA PRO A 175 1.53 22.30 -8.18
C PRO A 175 1.93 20.83 -8.12
N ASN A 176 1.78 20.25 -6.93
CA ASN A 176 1.91 18.83 -6.67
C ASN A 176 1.05 18.09 -7.72
N PRO A 177 1.60 17.19 -8.55
CA PRO A 177 0.78 16.45 -9.49
C PRO A 177 -0.28 15.67 -8.70
N LEU A 178 -1.53 15.75 -9.16
CA LEU A 178 -2.67 15.01 -8.58
C LEU A 178 -2.27 13.53 -8.34
N PRO A 179 -2.69 12.92 -7.22
CA PRO A 179 -2.46 11.50 -6.98
C PRO A 179 -3.00 10.70 -8.17
N LYS A 180 -2.12 9.97 -8.85
CA LYS A 180 -2.42 9.25 -10.08
C LYS A 180 -3.06 7.91 -9.73
N VAL A 181 -4.38 7.90 -9.54
CA VAL A 181 -5.18 6.69 -9.38
C VAL A 181 -4.93 5.75 -10.56
N SER A 182 -4.60 4.49 -10.27
CA SER A 182 -4.33 3.43 -11.24
C SER A 182 -5.45 2.40 -11.29
N MET A 183 -5.47 1.57 -12.34
CA MET A 183 -6.41 0.45 -12.47
C MET A 183 -6.27 -0.55 -11.31
N ALA A 184 -5.04 -0.85 -10.89
CA ALA A 184 -4.76 -1.76 -9.79
C ALA A 184 -5.34 -1.24 -8.46
N GLU A 185 -5.15 0.04 -8.16
CA GLU A 185 -5.72 0.66 -6.96
C GLU A 185 -7.25 0.61 -6.98
N LEU A 186 -7.90 0.93 -8.10
CA LEU A 186 -9.36 0.83 -8.20
C LEU A 186 -9.86 -0.61 -7.98
N TYR A 187 -9.13 -1.60 -8.48
CA TYR A 187 -9.46 -3.00 -8.26
C TYR A 187 -9.30 -3.37 -6.78
N ASP A 188 -8.17 -3.05 -6.17
CA ASP A 188 -7.87 -3.38 -4.77
C ASP A 188 -8.82 -2.69 -3.80
N GLN A 189 -9.21 -1.43 -4.06
CA GLN A 189 -10.24 -0.71 -3.31
C GLN A 189 -11.59 -1.44 -3.32
N SER A 190 -11.90 -2.12 -4.42
CA SER A 190 -13.20 -2.73 -4.67
C SER A 190 -13.25 -4.23 -4.30
N PHE A 191 -12.10 -4.89 -4.25
CA PHE A 191 -11.97 -6.35 -4.21
C PHE A 191 -12.77 -7.00 -3.08
N ALA A 192 -12.52 -6.61 -1.84
CA ALA A 192 -13.16 -7.24 -0.68
C ALA A 192 -14.69 -7.03 -0.64
N LEU A 193 -15.15 -5.86 -1.08
CA LEU A 193 -16.58 -5.57 -1.23
C LEU A 193 -17.22 -6.39 -2.34
N ALA A 194 -16.53 -6.52 -3.49
CA ALA A 194 -17.00 -7.31 -4.62
C ALA A 194 -17.09 -8.80 -4.25
N CYS A 195 -16.11 -9.36 -3.54
CA CYS A 195 -16.16 -10.74 -3.06
C CYS A 195 -17.36 -10.99 -2.15
N GLU A 196 -17.63 -10.11 -1.17
CA GLU A 196 -18.83 -10.23 -0.33
C GLU A 196 -20.11 -10.24 -1.17
N LYS A 197 -20.23 -9.29 -2.10
CA LYS A 197 -21.37 -9.16 -3.00
C LYS A 197 -21.58 -10.42 -3.84
N GLN A 198 -20.49 -10.99 -4.37
CA GLN A 198 -20.54 -12.25 -5.13
C GLN A 198 -20.96 -13.43 -4.27
N GLU A 199 -20.50 -13.53 -3.03
CA GLU A 199 -20.88 -14.61 -2.10
C GLU A 199 -22.37 -14.55 -1.76
N ILE A 200 -22.87 -13.37 -1.38
CA ILE A 200 -24.29 -13.16 -1.05
C ILE A 200 -25.18 -13.52 -2.25
N PHE A 201 -24.81 -13.07 -3.45
CA PHE A 201 -25.56 -13.41 -4.66
C PHE A 201 -25.45 -14.89 -4.99
N GLY A 202 -24.26 -15.49 -4.86
CA GLY A 202 -24.02 -16.90 -5.10
C GLY A 202 -24.88 -17.81 -4.24
N GLU A 203 -24.97 -17.53 -2.94
CA GLU A 203 -25.86 -18.22 -2.00
C GLU A 203 -27.34 -18.08 -2.40
N MET A 204 -27.75 -16.91 -2.90
CA MET A 204 -29.14 -16.64 -3.30
C MET A 204 -29.59 -17.44 -4.53
N VAL A 205 -28.67 -17.73 -5.45
CA VAL A 205 -28.97 -18.39 -6.73
C VAL A 205 -28.39 -19.80 -6.83
N GLU A 206 -27.87 -20.33 -5.74
CA GLU A 206 -27.22 -21.64 -5.71
C GLU A 206 -28.14 -22.74 -6.25
N GLY A 207 -27.63 -23.53 -7.19
CA GLY A 207 -28.36 -24.65 -7.81
C GLY A 207 -29.46 -24.25 -8.80
N LEU A 208 -29.66 -22.95 -9.07
CA LEU A 208 -30.65 -22.47 -10.03
C LEU A 208 -30.04 -22.29 -11.43
N ASN A 209 -30.81 -22.68 -12.46
CA ASN A 209 -30.45 -22.39 -13.85
C ASN A 209 -30.73 -20.93 -14.19
N TRP A 210 -29.95 -20.36 -15.11
CA TRP A 210 -30.08 -18.96 -15.50
C TRP A 210 -30.65 -18.74 -16.92
N SER A 211 -31.60 -17.82 -16.96
CA SER A 211 -32.23 -17.05 -18.03
C SER A 211 -31.59 -15.70 -18.33
N CYS A 212 -31.33 -15.26 -19.56
CA CYS A 212 -31.04 -13.83 -19.77
C CYS A 212 -31.71 -13.28 -21.02
N ASP A 213 -32.49 -12.23 -20.85
CA ASP A 213 -32.99 -11.37 -21.91
C ASP A 213 -32.25 -10.03 -21.83
N ILE A 214 -31.21 -9.90 -22.67
CA ILE A 214 -30.37 -8.70 -22.70
C ILE A 214 -31.13 -7.49 -23.27
N LEU A 215 -32.14 -7.73 -24.13
CA LEU A 215 -32.91 -6.64 -24.74
C LEU A 215 -33.93 -6.04 -23.78
N GLU A 216 -34.44 -6.84 -22.84
CA GLU A 216 -35.28 -6.40 -21.73
C GLU A 216 -34.49 -6.08 -20.45
N GLY A 217 -33.17 -6.33 -20.47
CA GLY A 217 -32.29 -6.09 -19.33
C GLY A 217 -32.62 -6.96 -18.11
N LYS A 218 -33.03 -8.21 -18.34
CA LYS A 218 -33.45 -9.15 -17.29
C LYS A 218 -32.57 -10.39 -17.23
N LEU A 219 -32.08 -10.70 -16.03
CA LEU A 219 -31.42 -11.96 -15.69
C LEU A 219 -32.33 -12.73 -14.74
N THR A 220 -32.73 -13.94 -15.12
CA THR A 220 -33.62 -14.79 -14.34
C THR A 220 -32.87 -16.00 -13.79
N TYR A 221 -33.05 -16.34 -12.53
CA TYR A 221 -32.61 -17.62 -11.96
C TYR A 221 -33.81 -18.42 -11.46
N GLY A 222 -33.90 -19.69 -11.87
CA GLY A 222 -35.05 -20.54 -11.57
C GLY A 222 -36.35 -19.97 -12.17
N ASP A 223 -37.44 -20.06 -11.44
CA ASP A 223 -38.77 -19.66 -11.93
C ASP A 223 -39.17 -18.21 -11.57
N ASP A 224 -38.57 -17.64 -10.51
CA ASP A 224 -39.08 -16.42 -9.87
C ASP A 224 -38.05 -15.31 -9.60
N LYS A 225 -36.73 -15.60 -9.66
CA LYS A 225 -35.71 -14.60 -9.33
C LYS A 225 -35.31 -13.81 -10.56
N VAL A 226 -35.99 -12.69 -10.77
CA VAL A 226 -35.74 -11.79 -11.89
C VAL A 226 -34.99 -10.55 -11.42
N PHE A 227 -33.85 -10.29 -12.03
CA PHE A 227 -32.95 -9.20 -11.69
C PHE A 227 -32.77 -8.23 -12.85
N ASP A 228 -32.69 -6.95 -12.52
CA ASP A 228 -32.29 -5.91 -13.47
C ASP A 228 -30.79 -5.98 -13.69
N ILE A 229 -30.36 -5.90 -14.96
CA ILE A 229 -28.95 -5.91 -15.32
C ILE A 229 -28.48 -4.61 -15.98
N GLN A 230 -27.17 -4.40 -15.93
CA GLN A 230 -26.47 -3.46 -16.79
C GLN A 230 -25.32 -4.18 -17.48
N VAL A 231 -25.16 -3.97 -18.78
CA VAL A 231 -24.11 -4.60 -19.57
C VAL A 231 -22.84 -3.78 -19.45
N ILE A 232 -21.73 -4.44 -19.12
CA ILE A 232 -20.41 -3.82 -18.97
C ILE A 232 -19.65 -3.91 -20.29
N GLY A 233 -19.56 -5.12 -20.84
CA GLY A 233 -18.82 -5.39 -22.06
C GLY A 233 -18.74 -6.87 -22.38
N THR A 234 -18.09 -7.16 -23.49
CA THR A 234 -18.01 -8.50 -24.06
C THR A 234 -16.57 -8.86 -24.33
N TYR A 235 -16.15 -10.03 -23.86
CA TYR A 235 -14.89 -10.66 -24.23
C TYR A 235 -15.12 -11.67 -25.35
N SER A 236 -14.35 -11.56 -26.43
CA SER A 236 -14.30 -12.53 -27.53
C SER A 236 -13.07 -13.40 -27.39
N GLU A 237 -13.26 -14.71 -27.19
CA GLU A 237 -12.15 -15.67 -27.08
C GLU A 237 -11.42 -15.84 -28.42
N ASN A 238 -12.17 -15.80 -29.53
CA ASN A 238 -11.61 -15.95 -30.87
C ASN A 238 -10.80 -14.73 -31.29
N GLU A 239 -11.31 -13.53 -30.99
CA GLU A 239 -10.63 -12.28 -31.35
C GLU A 239 -9.63 -11.82 -30.28
N LYS A 240 -9.60 -12.47 -29.11
CA LYS A 240 -8.80 -12.08 -27.95
C LYS A 240 -8.93 -10.59 -27.66
N SER A 241 -10.18 -10.14 -27.54
CA SER A 241 -10.47 -8.72 -27.37
C SER A 241 -11.64 -8.48 -26.44
N TRP A 242 -11.55 -7.37 -25.72
CA TRP A 242 -12.63 -6.81 -24.92
C TRP A 242 -13.28 -5.66 -25.68
N LEU A 243 -14.60 -5.68 -25.81
CA LEU A 243 -15.40 -4.60 -26.37
C LEU A 243 -16.32 -4.05 -25.28
N TRP A 244 -16.17 -2.77 -24.95
CA TRP A 244 -17.07 -2.11 -24.01
C TRP A 244 -18.49 -1.99 -24.56
N ALA A 245 -19.49 -2.16 -23.70
CA ALA A 245 -20.88 -2.10 -24.13
C ALA A 245 -21.27 -0.69 -24.60
N TRP A 246 -20.72 0.35 -23.98
CA TRP A 246 -20.89 1.76 -24.37
C TRP A 246 -20.38 2.05 -25.80
N ALA A 247 -19.51 1.20 -26.35
CA ALA A 247 -18.98 1.30 -27.70
C ALA A 247 -19.67 0.36 -28.70
N ASN A 248 -20.51 -0.57 -28.23
CA ASN A 248 -21.07 -1.63 -29.05
C ASN A 248 -22.43 -1.24 -29.68
N ASN A 249 -22.38 -0.27 -30.59
CA ASN A 249 -23.58 0.28 -31.25
C ASN A 249 -24.35 -0.72 -32.12
N GLN A 250 -23.75 -1.87 -32.45
CA GLN A 250 -24.35 -2.90 -33.29
C GLN A 250 -25.13 -3.96 -32.49
N SER A 251 -25.04 -3.94 -31.17
CA SER A 251 -25.63 -4.95 -30.29
C SER A 251 -27.15 -4.88 -30.19
N GLY A 252 -27.76 -3.74 -30.50
CA GLY A 252 -29.19 -3.50 -30.29
C GLY A 252 -29.60 -3.38 -28.82
N ILE A 253 -28.64 -3.36 -27.89
CA ILE A 253 -28.90 -3.23 -26.45
C ILE A 253 -29.38 -1.81 -26.15
N PRO A 254 -30.55 -1.63 -25.51
CA PRO A 254 -31.03 -0.31 -25.10
C PRO A 254 -30.04 0.42 -24.20
N GLU A 255 -29.88 1.74 -24.40
CA GLU A 255 -28.96 2.59 -23.63
C GLU A 255 -29.28 2.61 -22.12
N THR A 256 -30.54 2.34 -21.75
CA THR A 256 -30.98 2.19 -20.35
C THR A 256 -30.30 1.04 -19.62
N PHE A 257 -29.72 0.08 -20.35
CA PHE A 257 -28.97 -1.05 -19.79
C PHE A 257 -27.45 -0.91 -19.93
N LEU A 258 -26.97 0.28 -20.31
CA LEU A 258 -25.54 0.57 -20.51
C LEU A 258 -24.96 1.51 -19.45
N GLN A 259 -25.72 1.86 -18.40
CA GLN A 259 -25.33 2.89 -17.43
C GLN A 259 -24.04 2.53 -16.70
N THR A 260 -23.84 1.26 -16.35
CA THR A 260 -22.60 0.80 -15.71
C THR A 260 -21.41 0.92 -16.65
N SER A 261 -21.56 0.54 -17.92
CA SER A 261 -20.52 0.71 -18.93
C SER A 261 -20.21 2.20 -19.17
N MET A 262 -21.21 3.07 -19.27
CA MET A 262 -21.01 4.52 -19.41
C MET A 262 -20.31 5.10 -18.18
N GLY A 263 -20.70 4.69 -16.98
CA GLY A 263 -20.05 5.08 -15.73
C GLY A 263 -18.57 4.68 -15.68
N MET A 264 -18.21 3.50 -16.19
CA MET A 264 -16.81 3.07 -16.31
C MET A 264 -16.03 3.96 -17.28
N ARG A 265 -16.61 4.34 -18.42
CA ARG A 265 -15.99 5.28 -19.36
C ARG A 265 -15.75 6.65 -18.71
N ASP A 266 -16.74 7.16 -17.98
CA ASP A 266 -16.67 8.46 -17.34
C ASP A 266 -15.63 8.46 -16.19
N LEU A 267 -15.55 7.35 -15.43
CA LEU A 267 -14.48 7.09 -14.46
C LEU A 267 -13.10 7.10 -15.13
N GLY A 268 -12.99 6.43 -16.29
CA GLY A 268 -11.79 6.43 -17.11
C GLY A 268 -11.36 7.81 -17.57
N ALA A 269 -12.31 8.64 -18.02
CA ALA A 269 -12.03 10.01 -18.43
C ALA A 269 -11.58 10.88 -17.25
N ALA A 270 -12.20 10.72 -16.08
CA ALA A 270 -11.85 11.46 -14.87
C ALA A 270 -10.41 11.17 -14.39
N TYR A 271 -10.01 9.89 -14.40
CA TYR A 271 -8.69 9.46 -13.93
C TYR A 271 -7.65 9.26 -15.04
N LYS A 272 -8.00 9.54 -16.30
CA LYS A 272 -7.16 9.34 -17.50
C LYS A 272 -6.68 7.88 -17.65
N LEU A 273 -7.60 6.94 -17.46
CA LEU A 273 -7.36 5.50 -17.58
C LEU A 273 -7.79 5.02 -18.97
N GLU A 274 -6.81 4.81 -19.85
CA GLU A 274 -7.06 4.46 -21.26
C GLU A 274 -7.83 3.14 -21.42
N ASP A 275 -7.62 2.18 -20.53
CA ASP A 275 -8.32 0.88 -20.54
C ASP A 275 -9.85 1.03 -20.45
N LEU A 276 -10.33 2.08 -19.77
CA LEU A 276 -11.76 2.33 -19.57
C LEU A 276 -12.37 3.21 -20.68
N THR A 277 -11.54 3.99 -21.37
CA THR A 277 -11.98 4.92 -22.44
C THR A 277 -11.72 4.39 -23.86
N THR A 278 -10.92 3.35 -24.01
CA THR A 278 -10.63 2.74 -25.31
C THR A 278 -11.77 1.79 -25.69
N PRO A 279 -12.49 2.01 -26.81
CA PRO A 279 -13.68 1.23 -27.17
C PRO A 279 -13.46 -0.29 -27.18
N LYS A 280 -12.34 -0.72 -27.77
CA LYS A 280 -11.96 -2.12 -27.94
C LYS A 280 -10.49 -2.32 -27.57
N LEU A 281 -10.22 -3.23 -26.65
CA LEU A 281 -8.88 -3.60 -26.19
C LEU A 281 -8.48 -4.97 -26.73
N GLN A 282 -7.21 -5.12 -27.09
CA GLN A 282 -6.63 -6.43 -27.40
C GLN A 282 -6.08 -7.06 -26.13
N MET A 283 -6.61 -8.21 -25.74
CA MET A 283 -6.36 -8.86 -24.46
C MET A 283 -6.30 -10.38 -24.66
N ASP A 284 -5.14 -11.00 -24.39
CA ASP A 284 -4.96 -12.45 -24.53
C ASP A 284 -5.81 -13.26 -23.54
N THR A 285 -6.17 -12.64 -22.42
CA THR A 285 -6.96 -13.23 -21.33
C THR A 285 -8.20 -12.40 -21.06
N ASP A 286 -9.27 -13.06 -20.64
CA ASP A 286 -10.54 -12.43 -20.29
C ASP A 286 -10.40 -11.44 -19.11
N PRO A 287 -10.56 -10.12 -19.33
CA PRO A 287 -10.44 -9.11 -18.28
C PRO A 287 -11.78 -8.81 -17.59
N GLY A 288 -12.89 -9.44 -17.98
CA GLY A 288 -14.21 -8.96 -17.60
C GLY A 288 -14.49 -9.01 -16.11
N ALA A 289 -13.96 -10.01 -15.39
CA ALA A 289 -14.05 -10.06 -13.92
C ALA A 289 -13.29 -8.89 -13.27
N TYR A 290 -12.12 -8.51 -13.81
CA TYR A 290 -11.33 -7.38 -13.32
C TYR A 290 -12.09 -6.06 -13.45
N PHE A 291 -12.65 -5.79 -14.63
CA PHE A 291 -13.47 -4.60 -14.85
C PHE A 291 -14.77 -4.62 -14.03
N SER A 292 -15.38 -5.79 -13.85
CA SER A 292 -16.59 -5.93 -13.05
C SER A 292 -16.36 -5.62 -11.58
N VAL A 293 -15.24 -6.09 -11.00
CA VAL A 293 -14.86 -5.76 -9.61
C VAL A 293 -14.75 -4.25 -9.42
N ILE A 294 -14.06 -3.55 -10.34
CA ILE A 294 -13.94 -2.09 -10.30
C ILE A 294 -15.32 -1.43 -10.40
N ALA A 295 -16.16 -1.90 -11.33
CA ALA A 295 -17.51 -1.36 -11.50
C ALA A 295 -18.35 -1.49 -10.22
N LEU A 296 -18.26 -2.62 -9.49
CA LEU A 296 -19.00 -2.82 -8.25
C LEU A 296 -18.58 -1.88 -7.11
N GLY A 297 -17.29 -1.51 -7.06
CA GLY A 297 -16.80 -0.54 -6.08
C GLY A 297 -17.14 0.90 -6.45
N ALA A 298 -17.07 1.25 -7.73
CA ALA A 298 -17.27 2.62 -8.20
C ALA A 298 -18.74 3.01 -8.44
N LEU A 299 -19.59 2.06 -8.84
CA LEU A 299 -20.94 2.35 -9.37
C LEU A 299 -22.07 1.72 -8.54
N HIS A 300 -21.74 1.11 -7.41
CA HIS A 300 -22.67 0.60 -6.39
C HIS A 300 -23.70 -0.45 -6.85
N ASP A 301 -23.47 -1.16 -7.96
CA ASP A 301 -24.30 -2.32 -8.33
C ASP A 301 -24.13 -3.49 -7.33
N SER A 302 -25.08 -4.44 -7.29
CA SER A 302 -25.17 -5.46 -6.24
C SER A 302 -24.26 -6.66 -6.46
N CYS A 303 -24.01 -7.10 -7.70
CA CYS A 303 -23.05 -8.15 -8.05
C CYS A 303 -22.75 -8.13 -9.56
N TYR A 304 -21.88 -9.02 -10.05
CA TYR A 304 -21.66 -9.24 -11.49
C TYR A 304 -21.80 -10.72 -11.88
N VAL A 305 -22.20 -10.94 -13.14
CA VAL A 305 -22.40 -12.29 -13.70
C VAL A 305 -21.74 -12.39 -15.08
N PRO A 306 -20.82 -13.36 -15.28
CA PRO A 306 -20.32 -13.71 -16.60
C PRO A 306 -21.31 -14.61 -17.36
N LEU A 307 -22.00 -14.05 -18.35
CA LEU A 307 -22.88 -14.79 -19.25
C LEU A 307 -22.05 -15.41 -20.37
N THR A 308 -21.85 -16.73 -20.29
CA THR A 308 -20.98 -17.45 -21.22
C THR A 308 -21.79 -18.02 -22.39
N PHE A 309 -21.41 -17.61 -23.59
CA PHE A 309 -21.90 -18.12 -24.87
C PHE A 309 -20.76 -18.81 -25.61
N LYS A 310 -21.05 -19.50 -26.72
CA LYS A 310 -20.03 -20.19 -27.51
C LYS A 310 -18.99 -19.21 -28.08
N GLY A 311 -17.80 -19.13 -27.47
CA GLY A 311 -16.68 -18.28 -27.87
C GLY A 311 -16.79 -16.80 -27.48
N LEU A 312 -17.81 -16.43 -26.69
CA LEU A 312 -18.09 -15.07 -26.26
C LEU A 312 -18.54 -15.07 -24.80
N LYS A 313 -18.08 -14.10 -24.02
CA LYS A 313 -18.54 -13.90 -22.65
C LYS A 313 -19.00 -12.47 -22.45
N VAL A 314 -20.25 -12.28 -22.07
CA VAL A 314 -20.84 -10.97 -21.78
C VAL A 314 -20.85 -10.79 -20.27
N TYR A 315 -20.26 -9.70 -19.78
CA TYR A 315 -20.30 -9.36 -18.37
C TYR A 315 -21.41 -8.36 -18.10
N VAL A 316 -22.23 -8.68 -17.11
CA VAL A 316 -23.32 -7.83 -16.65
C VAL A 316 -23.18 -7.59 -15.16
N THR A 317 -23.57 -6.42 -14.67
CA THR A 317 -23.88 -6.21 -13.26
C THR A 317 -25.36 -6.44 -13.01
N VAL A 318 -25.71 -6.75 -11.76
CA VAL A 318 -27.07 -6.95 -11.27
C VAL A 318 -27.38 -5.87 -10.25
N ARG A 319 -28.61 -5.34 -10.27
CA ARG A 319 -29.15 -4.49 -9.21
C ARG A 319 -30.24 -5.24 -8.46
N SER A 320 -30.04 -5.44 -7.16
CA SER A 320 -30.97 -6.18 -6.32
C SER A 320 -30.99 -5.65 -4.89
N LYS A 321 -32.13 -5.07 -4.50
CA LYS A 321 -32.37 -4.66 -3.11
C LYS A 321 -32.29 -5.82 -2.13
N GLU A 322 -32.62 -7.04 -2.58
CA GLU A 322 -32.52 -8.23 -1.73
C GLU A 322 -31.06 -8.56 -1.42
N VAL A 323 -30.17 -8.50 -2.42
CA VAL A 323 -28.72 -8.70 -2.24
C VAL A 323 -28.18 -7.62 -1.30
N ASP A 324 -28.52 -6.36 -1.57
CA ASP A 324 -28.04 -5.23 -0.77
C ASP A 324 -28.50 -5.31 0.69
N SER A 325 -29.72 -5.84 0.95
CA SER A 325 -30.25 -6.02 2.31
C SER A 325 -29.50 -7.07 3.14
N LYS A 326 -28.76 -7.97 2.49
CA LYS A 326 -27.95 -9.02 3.13
C LYS A 326 -26.49 -8.60 3.33
N ALA A 327 -26.14 -7.34 3.04
CA ALA A 327 -24.79 -6.82 3.26
C ALA A 327 -24.31 -7.07 4.70
N ARG A 328 -23.04 -7.48 4.83
CA ARG A 328 -22.41 -7.74 6.12
C ARG A 328 -22.14 -6.41 6.81
N THR A 329 -22.92 -6.11 7.85
CA THR A 329 -22.83 -4.87 8.63
C THR A 329 -22.33 -5.12 10.06
N ALA A 330 -22.62 -6.29 10.63
CA ALA A 330 -22.13 -6.65 11.96
C ALA A 330 -20.59 -6.77 11.97
N PRO A 331 -19.88 -6.16 12.93
CA PRO A 331 -18.41 -6.17 12.96
C PRO A 331 -17.80 -7.57 12.89
N ALA A 332 -18.39 -8.54 13.60
CA ALA A 332 -17.94 -9.93 13.58
C ALA A 332 -18.03 -10.58 12.18
N LEU A 333 -19.07 -10.27 11.40
CA LEU A 333 -19.22 -10.77 10.04
C LEU A 333 -18.22 -10.12 9.09
N ILE A 334 -17.94 -8.83 9.26
CA ILE A 334 -16.91 -8.10 8.52
C ILE A 334 -15.53 -8.71 8.79
N CYS A 335 -15.18 -8.92 10.07
CA CYS A 335 -13.92 -9.55 10.46
C CYS A 335 -13.77 -10.97 9.92
N SER A 336 -14.83 -11.79 10.04
CA SER A 336 -14.82 -13.17 9.53
C SER A 336 -14.67 -13.22 8.01
N HIS A 337 -15.40 -12.37 7.29
CA HIS A 337 -15.30 -12.26 5.83
C HIS A 337 -13.87 -11.94 5.41
N PHE A 338 -13.30 -10.88 5.97
CA PHE A 338 -11.98 -10.43 5.58
C PHE A 338 -10.88 -11.44 5.95
N THR A 339 -11.03 -12.14 7.08
CA THR A 339 -10.13 -13.25 7.48
C THR A 339 -10.15 -14.37 6.43
N ASN A 340 -11.34 -14.77 5.98
CA ASN A 340 -11.49 -15.81 4.97
C ASN A 340 -10.88 -15.39 3.63
N LEU A 341 -11.06 -14.13 3.22
CA LEU A 341 -10.43 -13.59 2.02
C LEU A 341 -8.90 -13.65 2.11
N ALA A 342 -8.32 -13.12 3.20
CA ALA A 342 -6.88 -13.09 3.43
C ALA A 342 -6.24 -14.49 3.45
N ALA A 343 -7.01 -15.52 3.82
CA ALA A 343 -6.56 -16.91 3.77
C ALA A 343 -6.67 -17.55 2.37
N SER A 344 -7.59 -17.06 1.52
CA SER A 344 -7.96 -17.71 0.25
C SER A 344 -7.35 -17.06 -0.98
N TYR A 345 -6.99 -15.78 -0.89
CA TYR A 345 -6.53 -14.98 -2.02
C TYR A 345 -5.23 -14.24 -1.69
N ARG A 346 -4.49 -13.85 -2.73
CA ARG A 346 -3.34 -12.93 -2.63
C ARG A 346 -3.74 -11.56 -3.13
N PHE A 347 -3.68 -10.56 -2.25
CA PHE A 347 -4.01 -9.17 -2.50
C PHE A 347 -3.37 -8.29 -1.40
N PRO A 348 -3.30 -6.95 -1.54
CA PRO A 348 -2.72 -6.11 -0.50
C PRO A 348 -3.69 -5.95 0.70
N HIS A 349 -3.54 -6.80 1.73
CA HIS A 349 -4.54 -6.91 2.81
C HIS A 349 -4.82 -5.57 3.51
N LYS A 350 -3.79 -4.83 3.92
CA LYS A 350 -3.98 -3.54 4.62
C LYS A 350 -4.75 -2.52 3.78
N TYR A 351 -4.35 -2.36 2.53
CA TYR A 351 -5.01 -1.43 1.60
C TYR A 351 -6.46 -1.84 1.35
N CYS A 352 -6.71 -3.11 1.03
CA CYS A 352 -8.07 -3.61 0.82
C CYS A 352 -8.94 -3.50 2.07
N LEU A 353 -8.41 -3.77 3.28
CA LEU A 353 -9.19 -3.64 4.51
C LEU A 353 -9.60 -2.19 4.74
N HIS A 354 -8.69 -1.23 4.51
CA HIS A 354 -8.95 0.19 4.67
C HIS A 354 -10.20 0.62 3.87
N TYR A 355 -10.20 0.36 2.56
CA TYR A 355 -11.30 0.76 1.70
C TYR A 355 -12.57 -0.06 1.92
N TYR A 356 -12.44 -1.34 2.27
CA TYR A 356 -13.59 -2.15 2.62
C TYR A 356 -14.30 -1.60 3.87
N LEU A 357 -13.57 -1.24 4.92
CA LEU A 357 -14.14 -0.65 6.13
C LEU A 357 -14.77 0.74 5.87
N MET A 358 -14.15 1.56 5.02
CA MET A 358 -14.76 2.82 4.57
C MET A 358 -16.08 2.57 3.83
N ALA A 359 -16.14 1.59 2.94
CA ALA A 359 -17.36 1.21 2.23
C ALA A 359 -18.45 0.67 3.19
N LYS A 360 -18.06 0.17 4.37
CA LYS A 360 -18.96 -0.23 5.45
C LYS A 360 -19.35 0.92 6.39
N GLY A 361 -18.93 2.14 6.10
CA GLY A 361 -19.26 3.34 6.87
C GLY A 361 -18.42 3.53 8.13
N TYR A 362 -17.29 2.83 8.27
CA TYR A 362 -16.36 3.07 9.36
C TYR A 362 -15.46 4.27 9.03
N GLN A 363 -15.14 5.06 10.05
CA GLN A 363 -14.03 6.00 10.02
C GLN A 363 -12.75 5.22 10.28
N VAL A 364 -11.84 5.22 9.31
CA VAL A 364 -10.64 4.39 9.33
C VAL A 364 -9.41 5.26 9.61
N GLU A 365 -8.68 4.91 10.66
CA GLU A 365 -7.42 5.54 11.06
C GLU A 365 -6.27 4.55 10.87
N ASN A 366 -5.21 5.00 10.19
CA ASN A 366 -3.97 4.22 10.06
C ASN A 366 -3.06 4.53 11.25
N CYS A 367 -2.85 3.55 12.11
CA CYS A 367 -2.00 3.64 13.30
C CYS A 367 -0.73 2.82 13.07
N GLY A 368 0.25 3.41 12.38
CA GLY A 368 1.45 2.69 11.93
C GLY A 368 1.09 1.56 10.97
N ASN A 369 1.45 0.32 11.31
CA ASN A 369 1.09 -0.87 10.51
C ASN A 369 -0.35 -1.31 10.67
N ASN A 370 -1.03 -0.85 11.72
CA ASN A 370 -2.36 -1.30 12.09
C ASN A 370 -3.44 -0.36 11.57
N ILE A 371 -4.65 -0.88 11.48
CA ILE A 371 -5.86 -0.11 11.17
C ILE A 371 -6.76 -0.13 12.40
N LEU A 372 -7.15 1.05 12.87
CA LEU A 372 -8.23 1.20 13.82
C LEU A 372 -9.41 1.86 13.11
N ALA A 373 -10.55 1.18 13.07
CA ALA A 373 -11.75 1.67 12.41
C ALA A 373 -12.90 1.77 13.41
N LYS A 374 -13.66 2.86 13.37
CA LYS A 374 -14.76 3.14 14.30
C LYS A 374 -16.07 3.45 13.57
N ASN A 375 -17.18 2.92 14.07
CA ASN A 375 -18.53 3.27 13.62
C ASN A 375 -19.49 3.25 14.81
N GLY A 376 -19.83 4.43 15.34
CA GLY A 376 -20.54 4.55 16.62
C GLY A 376 -19.75 3.88 17.75
N ASP A 377 -20.39 2.95 18.45
CA ASP A 377 -19.73 2.20 19.53
C ASP A 377 -18.88 1.03 19.04
N ASP A 378 -18.98 0.65 17.75
CA ASP A 378 -18.22 -0.46 17.18
C ASP A 378 -16.80 -0.04 16.81
N GLN A 379 -15.83 -0.91 17.13
CA GLN A 379 -14.45 -0.78 16.71
C GLN A 379 -13.97 -2.05 16.01
N ILE A 380 -13.15 -1.88 14.97
CA ILE A 380 -12.42 -2.96 14.30
C ILE A 380 -10.93 -2.61 14.33
N LEU A 381 -10.11 -3.53 14.84
CA LEU A 381 -8.66 -3.45 14.84
C LEU A 381 -8.09 -4.51 13.88
N GLY A 382 -7.44 -4.06 12.82
CA GLY A 382 -6.62 -4.88 11.94
C GLY A 382 -5.15 -4.73 12.29
N ILE A 383 -4.49 -5.84 12.58
CA ILE A 383 -3.06 -5.94 12.85
C ILE A 383 -2.37 -6.60 11.66
N PHE A 384 -1.30 -5.98 11.18
CA PHE A 384 -0.60 -6.40 9.97
C PHE A 384 0.89 -6.57 10.24
N ASP A 385 1.52 -7.45 9.45
CA ASP A 385 2.97 -7.46 9.33
C ASP A 385 3.45 -6.24 8.53
N LEU A 386 4.76 -6.04 8.47
CA LEU A 386 5.38 -4.93 7.72
C LEU A 386 5.11 -4.97 6.21
N LYS A 387 4.82 -6.15 5.67
CA LYS A 387 4.48 -6.34 4.25
C LYS A 387 3.00 -6.05 3.99
N GLY A 388 2.25 -5.62 5.02
CA GLY A 388 0.84 -5.29 4.94
C GLY A 388 -0.07 -6.52 4.91
N ASN A 389 0.43 -7.71 5.24
CA ASN A 389 -0.38 -8.91 5.36
C ASN A 389 -1.07 -8.96 6.73
N LEU A 390 -2.36 -9.23 6.71
CA LEU A 390 -3.15 -9.41 7.93
C LEU A 390 -2.58 -10.53 8.82
N MET A 391 -2.22 -10.17 10.06
CA MET A 391 -1.87 -11.11 11.13
C MET A 391 -3.08 -11.43 12.01
N LYS A 392 -3.88 -10.41 12.33
CA LYS A 392 -5.07 -10.54 13.17
C LYS A 392 -6.08 -9.46 12.85
N ILE A 393 -7.35 -9.80 12.86
CA ILE A 393 -8.45 -8.83 12.85
C ILE A 393 -9.39 -9.13 14.01
N SER A 394 -9.86 -8.10 14.70
CA SER A 394 -10.76 -8.25 15.83
C SER A 394 -11.72 -7.07 15.93
N ASN A 395 -12.88 -7.31 16.53
CA ASN A 395 -13.86 -6.28 16.81
C ASN A 395 -14.09 -6.11 18.32
N SER A 396 -14.38 -4.89 18.75
CA SER A 396 -14.67 -4.54 20.14
C SER A 396 -15.69 -3.40 20.21
N LYS A 397 -16.09 -3.01 21.43
CA LYS A 397 -16.91 -1.82 21.68
C LYS A 397 -16.07 -0.73 22.34
N THR A 398 -16.31 0.53 22.00
CA THR A 398 -15.71 1.67 22.71
C THR A 398 -16.22 1.69 24.15
N ALA A 399 -15.34 1.75 25.15
CA ALA A 399 -15.76 1.94 26.53
C ALA A 399 -16.40 3.33 26.66
N VAL A 400 -17.71 3.37 26.91
CA VAL A 400 -18.39 4.61 27.30
C VAL A 400 -17.80 5.01 28.65
N GLN A 401 -17.05 6.11 28.71
CA GLN A 401 -16.73 6.75 29.98
C GLN A 401 -18.06 7.22 30.58
N ALA A 402 -18.54 6.47 31.57
CA ALA A 402 -19.72 6.78 32.37
C ALA A 402 -19.39 7.76 33.49
#